data_AF-A0A914Z4T3-F1
#
_entry.id   AF-A0A914Z4T3-F1
#
_cell.length_a   1.000
_cell.length_b   1.000
_cell.length_c   1.000
_cell.angle_alpha   90.00
_cell.angle_beta   90.00
_cell.angle_gamma   90.00
#
_symmetry.space_group_name_H-M   'P 1'
#
loop_
_entity.id
_entity.type
_entity.pdbx_description
1 polymer ?
#
loop_
_entity_poly.entity_id
_entity_poly.type
_entity_poly.pdbx_seq_one_letter_code
_entity_poly.pdbx_strand_id
1 'polypeptide(L)'
;MLFLLFFISFFTNAATLSNNNVDKIEAFFDPSTHTNNWAVLVCTSRFWFNYRHVANTLSIYQSIKRLGIPDSNIILMLADNIPCNARNPHPGMIFFKYIYIII
;
A
#
# COMPACT_ATOMS: atom_id res chain seq x y z
N MET A 1 36.59 29.21 35.88
CA MET A 1 36.19 27.77 36.00
C MET A 1 34.67 27.59 35.99
N LEU A 2 33.89 28.35 36.79
CA LEU A 2 32.41 28.24 36.81
C LEU A 2 31.69 28.56 35.48
N PHE A 3 32.20 29.51 34.69
CA PHE A 3 31.55 29.90 33.43
C PHE A 3 31.57 28.79 32.37
N LEU A 4 32.62 27.96 32.37
CA LEU A 4 32.76 26.81 31.47
C LEU A 4 31.74 25.71 31.81
N LEU A 5 31.51 25.47 33.11
CA LEU A 5 30.53 24.49 33.59
C LEU A 5 29.10 24.89 33.23
N PHE A 6 28.78 26.18 33.28
CA PHE A 6 27.48 26.69 32.88
C PHE A 6 27.24 26.50 31.38
N PHE A 7 28.24 26.81 30.56
CA PHE A 7 28.21 26.60 29.11
C PHE A 7 28.02 25.13 28.73
N ILE A 8 28.75 24.22 29.39
CA ILE A 8 28.62 22.76 29.16
C ILE A 8 27.20 22.30 29.52
N SER A 9 26.65 22.73 30.68
CA SER A 9 25.30 22.36 31.08
C SER A 9 24.23 22.86 30.10
N PHE A 10 24.41 24.06 29.54
CA PHE A 10 23.47 24.63 28.58
C PHE A 10 23.48 23.86 27.26
N PHE A 11 24.68 23.50 26.77
CA PHE A 11 24.83 22.69 25.56
C PHE A 11 24.30 21.26 25.72
N THR A 12 24.49 20.62 26.87
CA THR A 12 23.93 19.28 27.12
C THR A 12 22.41 19.28 27.17
N ASN A 13 21.79 20.30 27.77
CA ASN A 13 20.31 20.43 27.81
C ASN A 13 19.71 20.74 26.43
N ALA A 14 20.39 21.55 25.61
CA ALA A 14 19.94 21.85 24.25
C ALA A 14 19.98 20.61 23.33
N ALA A 15 21.01 19.77 23.44
CA ALA A 15 21.12 18.52 22.69
C ALA A 15 20.00 17.52 23.04
N THR A 16 19.62 17.42 24.32
CA THR A 16 18.53 16.53 24.75
C THR A 16 17.14 16.98 24.27
N LEU A 17 16.92 18.28 24.02
CA LEU A 17 15.63 18.78 23.51
C LEU A 17 15.41 18.40 22.04
N SER A 18 16.48 18.28 21.26
CA SER A 18 16.44 17.92 19.84
C SER A 18 15.93 16.49 19.62
N ASN A 19 16.38 15.54 20.43
CA ASN A 19 16.06 14.11 20.26
C ASN A 19 14.55 13.84 20.40
N ASN A 20 13.88 14.46 21.37
CA ASN A 20 12.45 14.23 21.61
C ASN A 20 11.53 14.63 20.44
N ASN A 21 11.97 15.56 19.58
CA ASN A 21 11.18 15.99 18.44
C ASN A 21 11.45 15.11 17.21
N VAL A 22 12.69 14.68 17.00
CA VAL A 22 13.06 13.76 15.91
C VAL A 22 12.39 12.40 16.12
N ASP A 23 12.43 11.86 17.35
CA ASP A 23 11.79 10.56 17.67
C ASP A 23 10.26 10.61 17.52
N LYS A 24 9.63 11.77 17.82
CA LYS A 24 8.18 11.98 17.60
C LYS A 24 7.82 12.17 16.14
N ILE A 25 8.69 12.78 15.35
CA ILE A 25 8.52 12.92 13.91
C ILE A 25 8.64 11.54 13.24
N GLU A 26 9.61 10.72 13.65
CA GLU A 26 9.72 9.33 13.20
C GLU A 26 8.51 8.49 13.63
N ALA A 27 8.02 8.62 14.87
CA ALA A 27 6.80 7.94 15.32
C ALA A 27 5.49 8.46 14.68
N PHE A 28 5.48 9.69 14.15
CA PHE A 28 4.37 10.24 13.35
C PHE A 28 4.41 9.71 11.90
N PHE A 29 5.61 9.48 11.37
CA PHE A 29 5.82 8.81 10.09
C PHE A 29 5.87 7.29 10.19
N ASP A 30 5.86 6.73 11.41
CA ASP A 30 5.70 5.32 11.66
C ASP A 30 4.20 5.03 11.64
N PRO A 31 3.66 4.40 10.57
CA PRO A 31 2.26 4.08 10.49
C PRO A 31 1.98 2.99 11.53
N SER A 32 1.64 3.40 12.75
CA SER A 32 1.18 2.59 13.88
C SER A 32 1.05 1.08 13.57
N THR A 33 2.11 0.33 13.89
CA THR A 33 2.04 -0.82 14.80
C THR A 33 0.75 -1.68 14.69
N HIS A 34 0.82 -2.68 13.80
CA HIS A 34 -0.13 -3.78 13.57
C HIS A 34 -1.53 -3.41 13.05
N THR A 35 -1.69 -3.40 11.73
CA THR A 35 -2.99 -3.67 11.10
C THR A 35 -2.90 -4.98 10.30
N ASN A 36 -3.19 -6.11 10.95
CA ASN A 36 -3.31 -7.41 10.28
C ASN A 36 -4.61 -7.47 9.47
N ASN A 37 -4.77 -6.53 8.55
CA ASN A 37 -5.94 -6.42 7.70
C ASN A 37 -5.80 -7.41 6.57
N TRP A 38 -6.79 -8.29 6.42
CA TRP A 38 -6.88 -9.24 5.33
C TRP A 38 -7.99 -8.82 4.38
N ALA A 39 -7.72 -8.95 3.09
CA ALA A 39 -8.70 -8.74 2.06
C ALA A 39 -8.91 -10.02 1.27
N VAL A 40 -10.17 -10.38 1.03
CA VAL A 40 -10.53 -11.51 0.16
C VAL A 40 -11.38 -10.96 -0.97
N LEU A 41 -10.88 -11.10 -2.20
CA LEU A 41 -11.55 -10.63 -3.40
C LEU A 41 -11.92 -11.84 -4.25
N VAL A 42 -13.22 -12.01 -4.52
CA VAL A 42 -13.73 -13.16 -5.28
C VAL A 42 -14.55 -12.68 -6.47
N CYS A 43 -14.14 -13.10 -7.68
CA CYS A 43 -14.93 -12.96 -8.90
C CYS A 43 -15.51 -14.33 -9.27
N THR A 44 -16.84 -14.47 -9.17
CA THR A 44 -17.55 -15.75 -9.35
C THR A 44 -18.03 -16.01 -10.78
N SER A 45 -17.76 -15.12 -11.73
CA SER A 45 -18.21 -15.24 -13.12
C SER A 45 -17.09 -15.58 -14.10
N ARG A 46 -17.41 -16.34 -15.16
CA ARG A 46 -16.47 -16.80 -16.19
C ARG A 46 -16.78 -16.25 -17.57
N PHE A 47 -15.86 -16.44 -18.51
CA PHE A 47 -15.95 -16.10 -19.94
C PHE A 47 -15.83 -14.62 -20.28
N TRP A 48 -15.50 -14.37 -21.54
CA TRP A 48 -15.24 -13.04 -22.12
C TRP A 48 -16.39 -12.05 -21.91
N PHE A 49 -17.64 -12.48 -21.99
CA PHE A 49 -18.79 -11.58 -21.82
C PHE A 49 -18.91 -11.00 -20.40
N ASN A 50 -18.24 -11.61 -19.41
CA ASN A 50 -18.15 -11.14 -18.04
C ASN A 50 -16.85 -10.39 -17.74
N TYR A 51 -16.15 -9.90 -18.76
CA TYR A 51 -14.92 -9.09 -18.63
C TYR A 51 -15.02 -8.04 -17.52
N ARG A 52 -16.17 -7.35 -17.43
CA ARG A 52 -16.43 -6.30 -16.44
C ARG A 52 -16.28 -6.78 -14.99
N HIS A 53 -16.62 -8.03 -14.67
CA HIS A 53 -16.54 -8.53 -13.30
C HIS A 53 -15.07 -8.71 -12.88
N VAL A 54 -14.24 -9.29 -13.74
CA VAL A 54 -12.80 -9.42 -13.51
C VAL A 54 -12.13 -8.04 -13.45
N ALA A 55 -12.50 -7.12 -14.35
CA ALA A 55 -11.99 -5.75 -14.36
C ALA A 55 -12.34 -4.99 -13.07
N ASN A 56 -13.58 -5.12 -12.57
CA ASN A 56 -14.00 -4.53 -11.31
C ASN A 56 -13.20 -5.09 -10.13
N THR A 57 -13.06 -6.41 -10.02
CA THR A 57 -12.31 -7.04 -8.92
C THR A 57 -10.85 -6.57 -8.90
N LEU A 58 -10.21 -6.53 -10.06
CA LEU A 58 -8.83 -6.06 -10.18
C LEU A 58 -8.68 -4.55 -9.91
N SER A 59 -9.70 -3.73 -10.21
CA SER A 59 -9.68 -2.31 -9.82
C SER A 59 -9.72 -2.13 -8.30
N ILE A 60 -10.46 -2.98 -7.59
CA ILE A 60 -10.50 -2.98 -6.13
C ILE A 60 -9.17 -3.49 -5.57
N TYR A 61 -8.58 -4.52 -6.18
CA TYR A 61 -7.24 -5.00 -5.84
C TYR A 61 -6.21 -3.86 -5.87
N GLN A 62 -6.16 -3.08 -6.96
CA GLN A 62 -5.24 -1.94 -7.05
C GLN A 62 -5.53 -0.87 -5.98
N SER A 63 -6.79 -0.56 -5.71
CA SER A 63 -7.15 0.38 -4.65
C SER A 63 -6.68 -0.10 -3.28
N ILE A 64 -6.84 -1.40 -2.98
CA ILE A 64 -6.38 -2.01 -1.73
C ILE A 64 -4.85 -1.93 -1.61
N LYS A 65 -4.12 -2.17 -2.71
CA LYS A 65 -2.66 -1.99 -2.75
C LYS A 65 -2.25 -0.54 -2.48
N ARG A 66 -2.96 0.43 -3.06
CA ARG A 66 -2.72 1.86 -2.85
C ARG A 66 -3.01 2.30 -1.41
N LEU A 67 -3.87 1.58 -0.69
CA LEU A 67 -4.16 1.81 0.73
C LEU A 67 -3.11 1.19 1.68
N GLY A 68 -2.08 0.51 1.15
CA GLY A 68 -0.97 -0.02 1.94
C GLY A 68 -1.16 -1.44 2.46
N ILE A 69 -2.18 -2.18 1.99
CA ILE A 69 -2.31 -3.62 2.32
C ILE A 69 -1.32 -4.41 1.44
N PRO A 70 -0.39 -5.20 2.02
CA PRO A 70 0.59 -5.96 1.26
C PRO A 70 -0.05 -7.15 0.53
N ASP A 71 0.52 -7.54 -0.62
CA ASP A 71 0.02 -8.67 -1.45
C ASP A 71 -0.06 -9.99 -0.66
N SER A 72 0.77 -10.17 0.37
CA SER A 72 0.74 -11.33 1.28
C SER A 72 -0.59 -11.48 2.05
N ASN A 73 -1.33 -10.39 2.22
CA ASN A 73 -2.57 -10.32 2.99
C ASN A 73 -3.81 -10.24 2.09
N ILE A 74 -3.64 -10.44 0.78
CA ILE A 74 -4.71 -10.32 -0.21
C ILE A 74 -4.91 -11.67 -0.88
N ILE A 75 -6.07 -12.28 -0.65
CA ILE A 75 -6.47 -13.49 -1.36
C ILE A 75 -7.34 -13.08 -2.55
N LEU A 76 -6.77 -13.15 -3.75
CA LEU A 76 -7.46 -12.86 -5.00
C LEU A 76 -7.89 -14.14 -5.69
N MET A 77 -9.19 -14.31 -5.90
CA MET A 77 -9.78 -15.44 -6.62
C MET A 77 -10.49 -14.96 -7.87
N LEU A 78 -9.93 -15.28 -9.03
CA LEU A 78 -10.52 -15.01 -10.35
C LEU A 78 -10.96 -16.33 -10.98
N ALA A 79 -12.18 -16.37 -11.52
CA ALA A 79 -12.69 -17.60 -12.13
C ALA A 79 -12.14 -17.88 -13.55
N ASP A 80 -11.53 -16.90 -14.22
CA ASP A 80 -11.06 -17.01 -15.61
C ASP A 80 -9.83 -16.12 -15.89
N ASN A 81 -8.99 -16.52 -16.85
CA ASN A 81 -7.77 -15.82 -17.25
C ASN A 81 -8.03 -14.88 -18.45
N ILE A 82 -8.72 -13.77 -18.17
CA ILE A 82 -9.09 -12.76 -19.16
C ILE A 82 -7.90 -12.11 -19.92
N PRO A 83 -6.74 -11.81 -19.29
CA PRO A 83 -5.61 -11.18 -20.00
C PRO A 83 -5.07 -12.03 -21.15
N CYS A 84 -5.11 -13.36 -21.03
CA CYS A 84 -4.62 -14.30 -22.03
C CYS A 84 -5.71 -14.80 -22.98
N ASN A 85 -6.92 -14.24 -22.92
CA ASN A 85 -8.00 -14.65 -23.80
C ASN A 85 -7.71 -14.20 -25.24
N ALA A 86 -7.92 -15.07 -26.24
CA ALA A 86 -7.70 -14.76 -27.66
C ALA A 86 -8.57 -13.59 -28.18
N ARG A 87 -9.66 -13.27 -27.49
CA ARG A 87 -10.52 -12.11 -27.81
C ARG A 87 -9.97 -10.79 -27.26
N ASN A 88 -8.93 -10.84 -26.42
CA ASN A 88 -8.29 -9.65 -25.88
C ASN A 88 -7.37 -9.04 -26.94
N PRO A 89 -7.66 -7.83 -27.47
CA PRO A 89 -6.77 -7.15 -28.41
C PRO A 89 -5.43 -6.74 -27.79
N HIS A 90 -5.35 -6.72 -26.46
CA HIS A 90 -4.19 -6.30 -25.69
C HIS A 90 -3.77 -7.40 -24.71
N PRO A 91 -3.03 -8.43 -25.18
CA PRO A 91 -2.60 -9.54 -24.34
C PRO A 91 -1.86 -9.06 -23.09
N GLY A 92 -2.17 -9.67 -21.94
CA GLY A 92 -1.55 -9.32 -20.66
C GLY A 92 -2.09 -8.04 -20.00
N MET A 93 -3.04 -7.34 -20.62
CA MET A 93 -3.63 -6.12 -20.07
C MET A 93 -5.13 -6.26 -19.86
N ILE A 94 -5.63 -5.66 -18.76
CA ILE A 94 -7.04 -5.44 -18.48
C ILE A 94 -7.30 -3.95 -18.29
N PHE A 95 -8.42 -3.45 -18.80
CA PHE A 95 -8.81 -2.05 -18.76
C PHE A 95 -10.07 -1.86 -17.92
N PHE A 96 -10.01 -0.95 -16.95
CA PHE A 96 -11.17 -0.45 -16.23
C PHE A 96 -11.27 1.07 -16.37
N LYS A 97 -12.14 1.52 -17.30
CA LYS A 97 -12.46 2.92 -17.68
C LYS A 97 -11.26 3.78 -18.13
N TYR A 98 -10.23 3.94 -17.31
CA TYR A 98 -8.96 4.65 -17.59
C TYR A 98 -7.74 4.05 -16.87
N ILE A 99 -7.93 2.97 -16.11
CA ILE A 99 -6.87 2.30 -15.35
C ILE A 99 -6.47 1.05 -16.11
N TYR A 100 -5.19 0.95 -16.46
CA TYR A 100 -4.58 -0.27 -16.95
C TYR A 100 -4.18 -1.15 -15.76
N ILE A 101 -4.55 -2.41 -15.85
CA ILE A 101 -4.23 -3.43 -14.87
C ILE A 101 -3.33 -4.44 -15.58
N ILE A 102 -2.05 -4.37 -15.26
CA ILE A 102 -1.04 -5.35 -15.64
C ILE A 102 -1.01 -6.37 -14.51
N ILE A 103 -1.21 -7.65 -14.84
CA ILE A 103 -1.09 -8.77 -13.91
C ILE A 103 0.30 -9.38 -14.03
#